data_AF-A0A350QUY4-F1
#
_entry.id   AF-A0A350QUY4-F1
#
_cell.length_a   1.000
_cell.length_b   1.000
_cell.length_c   1.000
_cell.angle_alpha   90.00
_cell.angle_beta   90.00
_cell.angle_gamma   90.00
#
_symmetry.space_group_name_H-M   'P 1'
#
loop_
_entity.id
_entity.type
_entity.pdbx_description
1 polymer ?
#
loop_
_entity_poly.entity_id
_entity_poly.type
_entity_poly.pdbx_seq_one_letter_code
_entity_poly.pdbx_strand_id
1 'polypeptide(L)'
;MKLSFLLKNKQDQAMETQTRRSFVRNVTLGGAALTLTPSLHAVAKNDPNRFQIGIQEYTFHRWIGRKLDHLDYPALCKEKLGITHIEYWNRPFGGKHTDKKYVGELVKRTTGEGMKNVLILVDAKNQL
;
A
#
# COMPACT_ATOMS: atom_id res chain seq x y z
N MET A 1 8.63 66.85 -29.62
CA MET A 1 7.40 66.12 -30.02
C MET A 1 7.74 64.66 -30.33
N LYS A 2 8.05 63.83 -29.32
CA LYS A 2 8.29 62.37 -29.47
C LYS A 2 8.35 61.60 -28.14
N LEU A 3 8.49 62.28 -27.00
CA LEU A 3 8.52 61.62 -25.69
C LEU A 3 7.12 61.36 -25.09
N SER A 4 6.12 62.20 -25.41
CA SER A 4 4.72 61.99 -24.98
C SER A 4 4.00 60.89 -25.75
N PHE A 5 4.49 60.52 -26.94
CA PHE A 5 3.94 59.43 -27.74
C PHE A 5 4.41 58.05 -27.23
N LEU A 6 5.64 57.97 -26.73
CA LEU A 6 6.20 56.72 -26.19
C LEU A 6 5.63 56.33 -24.81
N LEU A 7 5.18 57.31 -24.02
CA LEU A 7 4.57 57.06 -22.71
C LEU A 7 3.11 56.57 -22.80
N LYS A 8 2.38 56.95 -23.86
CA LYS A 8 1.02 56.46 -24.11
C LYS A 8 1.00 54.98 -24.48
N ASN A 9 1.98 54.52 -25.27
CA ASN A 9 2.05 53.12 -25.72
C ASN A 9 2.39 52.09 -24.63
N LYS A 10 2.87 52.51 -23.44
CA LYS A 10 3.08 51.58 -22.31
C LYS A 10 1.86 51.44 -21.39
N GLN A 11 0.90 52.36 -21.45
CA GLN A 11 -0.35 52.27 -20.70
C GLN A 11 -1.43 51.45 -21.44
N ASP A 12 -1.26 51.21 -22.74
CA ASP A 12 -2.11 50.34 -23.56
C ASP A 12 -1.64 48.88 -23.60
N GLN A 13 -0.87 48.43 -22.60
CA GLN A 13 -0.86 47.00 -22.29
C GLN A 13 -2.15 46.74 -21.52
N ALA A 14 -3.21 46.42 -22.27
CA ALA A 14 -4.52 46.11 -21.74
C ALA A 14 -4.37 45.16 -20.55
N MET A 15 -4.53 45.70 -19.34
CA MET A 15 -4.94 44.91 -18.20
C MET A 15 -6.33 44.42 -18.57
N GLU A 16 -6.39 43.23 -19.17
CA GLU A 16 -7.63 42.56 -19.49
C GLU A 16 -8.42 42.48 -18.20
N THR A 17 -9.42 43.36 -18.08
CA THR A 17 -10.19 43.47 -16.86
C THR A 17 -11.01 42.19 -16.81
N GLN A 18 -10.66 41.28 -15.90
CA GLN A 18 -11.32 39.99 -15.81
C GLN A 18 -12.79 40.20 -15.48
N THR A 19 -13.64 40.19 -16.51
CA THR A 19 -15.08 40.32 -16.35
C THR A 19 -15.66 38.97 -15.98
N ARG A 20 -16.82 38.94 -15.31
CA ARG A 20 -17.54 37.68 -15.02
C ARG A 20 -17.79 36.86 -16.29
N ARG A 21 -18.03 37.52 -17.43
CA ARG A 21 -18.21 36.85 -18.73
C ARG A 21 -16.91 36.26 -19.26
N SER A 22 -15.80 36.99 -19.15
CA SER A 22 -14.46 36.49 -19.51
C SER A 22 -14.08 35.29 -18.66
N PHE A 23 -14.38 35.35 -17.35
CA PHE A 23 -14.17 34.25 -16.42
C PHE A 23 -15.01 33.01 -16.79
N VAL A 24 -16.32 33.15 -17.01
CA VAL A 24 -17.19 32.03 -17.41
C VAL A 24 -16.69 31.41 -18.72
N ARG A 25 -16.38 32.24 -19.74
CA ARG A 25 -15.85 31.76 -21.02
C ARG A 25 -14.55 30.97 -20.86
N ASN A 26 -13.63 31.45 -20.02
CA ASN A 26 -12.34 30.80 -19.81
C ASN A 26 -12.49 29.49 -19.00
N VAL A 27 -13.40 29.44 -18.02
CA VAL A 27 -13.74 28.20 -17.30
C VAL A 27 -14.43 27.18 -18.23
N THR A 28 -15.31 27.62 -19.12
CA THR A 28 -15.98 26.73 -20.09
C THR A 28 -14.98 26.14 -21.09
N LEU A 29 -14.06 26.95 -21.61
CA LEU A 29 -13.04 26.48 -22.56
C LEU A 29 -11.96 25.60 -21.90
N GLY A 30 -11.53 25.93 -20.67
CA GLY A 30 -10.56 25.13 -19.92
C GLY A 30 -11.14 23.87 -19.27
N GLY A 31 -12.43 23.88 -18.93
CA GLY A 31 -13.12 22.77 -18.25
C GLY A 31 -13.30 21.52 -19.11
N ALA A 32 -13.37 21.65 -20.43
CA ALA A 32 -13.47 20.51 -21.35
C ALA A 32 -12.24 19.58 -21.31
N ALA A 33 -11.09 20.06 -20.84
CA ALA A 33 -9.90 19.22 -20.66
C ALA A 33 -10.03 18.27 -19.44
N LEU A 34 -10.79 18.66 -18.40
CA LEU A 34 -11.03 17.84 -17.20
C LEU A 34 -11.94 16.64 -17.47
N THR A 35 -12.73 16.66 -18.54
CA THR A 35 -13.55 15.49 -18.92
C THR A 35 -12.77 14.39 -19.64
N LEU A 36 -11.55 14.69 -20.10
CA LEU A 36 -10.65 13.75 -20.77
C LEU A 36 -9.60 13.14 -19.82
N THR A 37 -9.48 13.67 -18.60
CA THR A 37 -8.68 13.00 -17.57
C THR A 37 -9.42 11.76 -17.07
N PRO A 38 -8.76 10.59 -16.98
CA PRO A 38 -9.39 9.43 -16.37
C PRO A 38 -9.90 9.85 -15.00
N SER A 39 -11.19 9.67 -14.81
CA SER A 39 -11.93 10.16 -13.65
C SER A 39 -11.17 9.80 -12.38
N LEU A 40 -10.81 10.82 -11.58
CA LEU A 40 -10.39 10.68 -10.19
C LEU A 40 -11.57 10.12 -9.38
N HIS A 41 -11.84 8.82 -9.55
CA HIS A 41 -12.79 8.12 -8.72
C HIS A 41 -12.17 8.01 -7.34
N ALA A 42 -12.82 8.60 -6.35
CA ALA A 42 -12.58 8.23 -4.97
C ALA A 42 -12.88 6.73 -4.86
N VAL A 43 -11.86 5.91 -4.54
CA VAL A 43 -12.05 4.50 -4.21
C VAL A 43 -13.16 4.42 -3.16
N ALA A 44 -14.17 3.59 -3.43
CA ALA A 44 -15.29 3.40 -2.53
C ALA A 44 -14.74 3.07 -1.13
N LYS A 45 -15.14 3.86 -0.11
CA LYS A 45 -14.65 3.68 1.27
C LYS A 45 -14.91 2.26 1.81
N ASN A 46 -15.83 1.52 1.20
CA ASN A 46 -16.37 0.23 1.63
C ASN A 46 -15.84 -0.96 0.81
N ASP A 47 -14.67 -0.87 0.16
CA ASP A 47 -14.03 -2.07 -0.42
C ASP A 47 -13.71 -3.07 0.71
N PRO A 48 -14.33 -4.28 0.72
CA PRO A 48 -14.06 -5.28 1.75
C PRO A 48 -12.60 -5.78 1.74
N ASN A 49 -11.88 -5.59 0.63
CA ASN A 49 -10.47 -5.97 0.48
C ASN A 49 -9.49 -4.83 0.78
N ARG A 50 -10.00 -3.68 1.26
CA ARG A 50 -9.18 -2.51 1.57
C ARG A 50 -8.06 -2.81 2.58
N PHE A 51 -8.31 -3.74 3.50
CA PHE A 51 -7.34 -4.19 4.49
C PHE A 51 -7.23 -5.71 4.46
N GLN A 52 -6.00 -6.23 4.33
CA GLN A 52 -5.73 -7.65 4.56
C GLN A 52 -5.41 -7.85 6.03
N ILE A 53 -6.11 -8.78 6.67
CA ILE A 53 -5.86 -9.15 8.06
C ILE A 53 -4.87 -10.32 8.08
N GLY A 54 -3.75 -10.11 8.77
CA GLY A 54 -2.77 -11.16 9.03
C GLY A 54 -2.73 -11.56 10.49
N ILE A 55 -1.99 -12.63 10.78
CA ILE A 55 -1.74 -13.09 12.15
C ILE A 55 -0.26 -13.34 12.38
N GLN A 56 0.21 -12.91 13.55
CA GLN A 56 1.57 -13.13 14.02
C GLN A 56 1.69 -14.49 14.72
N GLU A 57 2.69 -15.28 14.32
CA GLU A 57 3.01 -16.61 14.85
C GLU A 57 3.16 -16.62 16.38
N TYR A 58 3.68 -15.53 16.97
CA TYR A 58 3.80 -15.38 18.43
C TYR A 58 2.45 -15.53 19.17
N THR A 59 1.31 -15.32 18.49
CA THR A 59 -0.03 -15.64 19.04
C THR A 59 -0.10 -17.08 19.56
N PHE A 60 0.63 -18.00 18.93
CA PHE A 60 0.67 -19.43 19.27
C PHE A 60 1.90 -19.84 20.10
N HIS A 61 2.63 -18.91 20.71
CA HIS A 61 3.87 -19.21 21.46
C HIS A 61 3.71 -20.28 22.56
N ARG A 62 2.51 -20.44 23.14
CA ARG A 62 2.24 -21.48 24.16
C ARG A 62 1.99 -22.87 23.56
N TRP A 63 1.73 -22.94 22.25
CA TRP A 63 1.36 -24.17 21.54
C TRP A 63 2.52 -24.70 20.71
N ILE A 64 3.30 -23.80 20.08
CA ILE A 64 4.46 -24.14 19.27
C ILE A 64 5.50 -24.89 20.11
N GLY A 65 5.95 -26.04 19.61
CA GLY A 65 6.87 -26.92 20.32
C GLY A 65 6.23 -27.79 21.41
N ARG A 66 4.89 -27.74 21.55
CA ARG A 66 4.13 -28.62 22.44
C ARG A 66 3.09 -29.41 21.67
N LYS A 67 2.05 -28.73 21.17
CA LYS A 67 0.92 -29.34 20.46
C LYS A 67 0.72 -28.83 19.04
N LEU A 68 1.60 -27.92 18.61
CA LEU A 68 1.67 -27.40 17.26
C LEU A 68 3.14 -27.48 16.82
N ASP A 69 3.42 -28.19 15.74
CA ASP A 69 4.72 -28.10 15.07
C ASP A 69 4.82 -26.74 14.37
N HIS A 70 6.02 -26.15 14.34
CA HIS A 70 6.26 -24.91 13.61
C HIS A 70 5.92 -25.07 12.12
N LEU A 71 6.24 -26.21 11.50
CA LEU A 71 5.91 -26.44 10.08
C LEU A 71 4.41 -26.57 9.81
N ASP A 72 3.59 -26.82 10.85
CA ASP A 72 2.13 -26.98 10.74
C ASP A 72 1.35 -25.69 11.05
N TYR A 73 2.05 -24.63 11.49
CA TYR A 73 1.46 -23.32 11.74
C TYR A 73 0.63 -22.78 10.56
N PRO A 74 1.10 -22.83 9.28
CA PRO A 74 0.31 -22.34 8.15
C PRO A 74 -1.02 -23.08 7.97
N ALA A 75 -1.01 -24.42 8.09
CA ALA A 75 -2.20 -25.24 7.97
C ALA A 75 -3.21 -24.92 9.09
N LEU A 76 -2.74 -24.74 10.33
CA LEU A 76 -3.60 -24.36 11.45
C LEU A 76 -4.26 -22.99 11.22
N CYS A 77 -3.51 -21.99 10.72
CA CYS A 77 -4.06 -20.69 10.40
C CYS A 77 -5.11 -20.76 9.29
N LYS A 78 -4.88 -21.59 8.26
CA LYS A 78 -5.86 -21.80 7.19
C LYS A 78 -7.15 -22.41 7.74
N GLU A 79 -7.01 -23.55 8.41
CA GLU A 79 -8.11 -24.39 8.84
C GLU A 79 -8.96 -23.72 9.93
N LYS A 80 -8.31 -23.08 10.91
CA LYS A 80 -9.00 -22.57 12.10
C LYS A 80 -9.41 -21.11 12.01
N LEU A 81 -8.70 -20.31 11.20
CA LEU A 81 -8.90 -18.85 11.16
C LEU A 81 -9.35 -18.32 9.81
N GLY A 82 -9.20 -19.09 8.72
CA GLY A 82 -9.54 -18.63 7.37
C GLY A 82 -8.68 -17.45 6.88
N ILE A 83 -7.53 -17.21 7.49
CA ILE A 83 -6.60 -16.14 7.13
C ILE A 83 -5.68 -16.60 6.00
N THR A 84 -5.16 -15.65 5.22
CA THR A 84 -4.20 -15.91 4.12
C THR A 84 -2.89 -15.13 4.24
N HIS A 85 -2.72 -14.32 5.28
CA HIS A 85 -1.53 -13.51 5.52
C HIS A 85 -0.95 -13.89 6.88
N ILE A 86 0.29 -14.38 6.90
CA ILE A 86 0.94 -14.82 8.14
C ILE A 86 2.30 -14.18 8.30
N GLU A 87 2.68 -13.99 9.56
CA GLU A 87 3.97 -13.46 9.96
C GLU A 87 4.66 -14.47 10.89
N TYR A 88 5.97 -14.62 10.73
CA TYR A 88 6.76 -15.53 11.56
C TYR A 88 7.49 -14.82 12.68
N TRP A 89 8.03 -15.61 13.59
CA TRP A 89 8.94 -15.17 14.64
C TRP A 89 10.17 -16.06 14.69
N ASN A 90 11.34 -15.51 15.02
CA ASN A 90 12.62 -16.21 14.88
C ASN A 90 12.82 -17.40 15.84
N ARG A 91 12.18 -17.45 17.01
CA ARG A 91 12.43 -18.53 18.00
C ARG A 91 11.95 -19.92 17.55
N PRO A 92 10.75 -20.10 16.97
CA PRO A 92 10.27 -21.37 16.41
C PRO A 92 11.22 -22.03 15.42
N PHE A 93 12.06 -21.27 14.71
CA PHE A 93 13.08 -21.84 13.82
C PHE A 93 14.13 -22.66 14.56
N GLY A 94 14.37 -22.41 15.85
CA GLY A 94 15.31 -23.19 16.66
C GLY A 94 16.72 -23.26 16.06
N GLY A 95 17.19 -22.18 15.44
CA GLY A 95 18.48 -22.14 14.74
C GLY A 95 18.49 -22.69 13.31
N LYS A 96 17.37 -23.21 12.79
CA LYS A 96 17.25 -23.75 11.42
C LYS A 96 16.92 -22.70 10.36
N HIS A 97 17.07 -21.41 10.67
CA HIS A 97 16.74 -20.31 9.76
C HIS A 97 17.67 -20.25 8.52
N THR A 98 18.86 -20.85 8.58
CA THR A 98 19.78 -21.00 7.42
C THR A 98 19.72 -22.39 6.78
N ASP A 99 18.96 -23.33 7.35
CA ASP A 99 18.77 -24.65 6.78
C ASP A 99 17.81 -24.58 5.58
N LYS A 100 18.38 -24.62 4.38
CA LYS A 100 17.61 -24.53 3.12
C LYS A 100 16.54 -25.60 2.98
N LYS A 101 16.74 -26.81 3.54
CA LYS A 101 15.73 -27.87 3.47
C LYS A 101 14.56 -27.52 4.38
N TYR A 102 14.85 -27.08 5.59
CA TYR A 102 13.84 -26.67 6.56
C TYR A 102 13.02 -25.46 6.07
N VAL A 103 13.70 -24.38 5.68
CA VAL A 103 13.05 -23.18 5.16
C VAL A 103 12.29 -23.48 3.87
N GLY A 104 12.84 -24.32 2.99
CA GLY A 104 12.17 -24.76 1.77
C GLY A 104 10.87 -25.51 2.05
N GLU A 105 10.87 -26.43 3.02
CA GLU A 105 9.66 -27.14 3.43
C GLU A 105 8.62 -26.20 4.07
N LEU A 106 9.05 -25.26 4.91
CA LEU A 106 8.16 -24.24 5.48
C LEU A 106 7.51 -23.40 4.38
N VAL A 107 8.29 -22.85 3.44
CA VAL A 107 7.76 -22.08 2.30
C VAL A 107 6.80 -22.93 1.47
N LYS A 108 7.14 -24.19 1.20
CA LYS A 108 6.29 -25.11 0.43
C LYS A 108 4.94 -25.32 1.11
N ARG A 109 4.91 -25.57 2.43
CA ARG A 109 3.65 -25.73 3.17
C ARG A 109 2.84 -24.44 3.16
N THR A 110 3.47 -23.31 3.43
CA THR A 110 2.78 -22.03 3.47
C THR A 110 2.17 -21.65 2.12
N THR A 111 2.95 -21.76 1.05
CA THR A 111 2.46 -21.49 -0.31
C THR A 111 1.45 -22.53 -0.79
N GLY A 112 1.60 -23.78 -0.37
CA GLY A 112 0.63 -24.86 -0.61
C GLY A 112 -0.75 -24.56 -0.02
N GLU A 113 -0.81 -23.89 1.14
CA GLU A 113 -2.06 -23.40 1.76
C GLU A 113 -2.60 -22.10 1.14
N GLY A 114 -1.94 -21.57 0.11
CA GLY A 114 -2.29 -20.30 -0.53
C GLY A 114 -2.02 -19.06 0.35
N MET A 115 -1.08 -19.18 1.29
CA MET A 115 -0.73 -18.12 2.23
C MET A 115 0.37 -17.20 1.72
N LYS A 116 0.33 -15.94 2.16
CA LYS A 116 1.36 -14.93 1.95
C LYS A 116 2.19 -14.76 3.22
N ASN A 117 3.51 -14.88 3.07
CA ASN A 117 4.49 -14.51 4.09
C ASN A 117 4.67 -13.00 4.08
N VAL A 118 4.31 -12.33 5.18
CA VAL A 118 4.35 -10.87 5.25
C VAL A 118 5.66 -10.37 5.83
N LEU A 119 6.08 -10.88 6.99
CA LEU A 119 7.34 -10.53 7.65
C LEU A 119 7.81 -11.64 8.60
N ILE A 120 9.04 -11.50 9.09
CA ILE A 120 9.59 -12.31 10.18
C ILE A 120 10.05 -11.37 11.29
N LEU A 121 9.52 -11.55 12.49
CA LEU A 121 9.90 -10.84 13.69
C LEU A 121 11.18 -11.46 14.26
N VAL A 122 12.22 -10.64 14.43
CA VAL A 122 13.53 -11.07 14.93
C VAL A 122 13.80 -10.37 16.25
N ASP A 123 13.94 -11.14 17.33
CA ASP A 123 14.32 -10.61 18.64
C ASP A 123 15.70 -9.91 18.58
N ALA A 124 15.83 -8.75 19.23
CA ALA A 124 17.05 -7.94 19.22
C ALA A 124 18.33 -8.64 19.75
N LYS A 125 18.18 -9.69 20.58
CA LYS A 125 19.31 -10.49 21.09
C LYS A 125 19.78 -11.58 20.12
N ASN A 126 18.98 -11.87 19.10
CA ASN A 126 19.20 -12.92 18.12
C ASN A 126 19.28 -12.28 16.72
N GLN A 127 20.12 -11.25 16.57
CA GLN A 127 20.42 -10.68 15.25
C GLN A 127 20.96 -11.81 14.36
N LEU A 128 20.35 -11.95 13.18
CA LEU A 128 20.70 -12.95 12.16
C LEU A 128 22.18 -12.88 11.78
#